data_AF-A0A1X7TN89-F1
#
_entry.id   AF-A0A1X7TN89-F1
#
_cell.length_a   1.000
_cell.length_b   1.000
_cell.length_c   1.000
_cell.angle_alpha   90.00
_cell.angle_beta   90.00
_cell.angle_gamma   90.00
#
_symmetry.space_group_name_H-M   'P 1'
#
loop_
_entity.id
_entity.type
_entity.pdbx_description
1 polymer ?
#
loop_
_entity_poly.entity_id
_entity_poly.type
_entity_poly.pdbx_seq_one_letter_code
_entity_poly.pdbx_strand_id
1 'polypeptide(L)'
;MATVDSNEEDGEMQSSTDYYDLLQVDKDASRADIKAAYHKMSRKYHPDKTLDSTTEEIMKKLNDAKTVLLDEVRRAEYDDRLEGDDIVTDPKGFLPS
;
A
#
# COMPACT_ATOMS: atom_id res chain seq x y z
N MET A 1 -16.12 33.24 -7.57
CA MET A 1 -15.29 32.63 -8.62
C MET A 1 -15.55 31.14 -8.57
N ALA A 2 -16.22 30.61 -9.59
CA ALA A 2 -16.55 29.20 -9.71
C ALA A 2 -15.61 28.59 -10.76
N THR A 3 -14.89 27.53 -10.36
CA THR A 3 -14.27 26.54 -11.25
C THR A 3 -14.17 25.25 -10.42
N VAL A 4 -15.12 24.34 -10.68
CA VAL A 4 -14.95 23.05 -11.38
C VAL A 4 -14.62 21.94 -10.38
N ASP A 5 -15.60 21.14 -9.99
CA ASP A 5 -16.14 19.98 -10.73
C ASP A 5 -15.25 18.75 -10.49
N SER A 6 -15.90 17.71 -9.95
CA SER A 6 -15.60 16.29 -10.17
C SER A 6 -14.21 15.79 -9.82
N ASN A 7 -14.12 15.15 -8.65
CA ASN A 7 -13.61 13.78 -8.66
C ASN A 7 -14.33 12.95 -7.60
N GLU A 8 -15.60 12.70 -7.92
CA GLU A 8 -16.29 11.48 -7.55
C GLU A 8 -15.81 10.45 -8.59
N GLU A 9 -14.70 9.78 -8.32
CA GLU A 9 -14.27 8.61 -9.08
C GLU A 9 -14.33 7.44 -8.11
N ASP A 10 -15.41 6.70 -8.29
CA ASP A 10 -15.64 5.32 -7.88
C ASP A 10 -14.35 4.49 -8.04
N GLY A 11 -13.89 3.93 -6.93
CA GLY A 11 -12.72 3.07 -6.87
C GLY A 11 -13.01 1.83 -6.06
N GLU A 12 -14.14 1.17 -6.31
CA GLU A 12 -14.31 -0.22 -5.94
C GLU A 12 -13.32 -1.06 -6.75
N MET A 13 -12.12 -1.28 -6.20
CA MET A 13 -11.24 -2.35 -6.67
C MET A 13 -10.74 -3.16 -5.47
N GLN A 14 -11.57 -4.12 -5.11
CA GLN A 14 -11.26 -5.16 -4.13
C GLN A 14 -10.12 -6.05 -4.61
N SER A 15 -9.28 -6.43 -3.65
CA SER A 15 -8.25 -7.46 -3.67
C SER A 15 -6.94 -7.14 -4.38
N SER A 16 -5.87 -6.97 -3.59
CA SER A 16 -4.63 -7.78 -3.72
C SER A 16 -3.46 -7.39 -2.80
N THR A 17 -3.68 -6.73 -1.65
CA THR A 17 -2.52 -6.27 -0.86
C THR A 17 -2.64 -6.39 0.65
N ASP A 18 -2.12 -7.49 1.20
CA ASP A 18 -1.87 -7.66 2.64
C ASP A 18 -1.29 -6.37 3.27
N TYR A 19 -0.34 -5.67 2.63
CA TYR A 19 0.35 -4.51 3.19
C TYR A 19 -0.47 -3.22 3.34
N TYR A 20 -1.23 -2.80 2.32
CA TYR A 20 -2.08 -1.60 2.41
C TYR A 20 -3.24 -1.87 3.41
N ASP A 21 -3.80 -3.07 3.38
CA ASP A 21 -4.87 -3.50 4.29
C ASP A 21 -4.39 -3.60 5.75
N LEU A 22 -3.18 -4.14 5.97
CA LEU A 22 -2.52 -4.21 7.29
C LEU A 22 -2.36 -2.85 7.95
N LEU A 23 -1.96 -1.87 7.16
CA LEU A 23 -1.79 -0.50 7.62
C LEU A 23 -3.13 0.25 7.67
N GLN A 24 -4.21 -0.30 7.08
CA GLN A 24 -5.49 0.37 6.86
C GLN A 24 -5.30 1.73 6.18
N VAL A 25 -4.53 1.72 5.10
CA VAL A 25 -4.28 2.90 4.27
C VAL A 25 -4.70 2.61 2.85
N ASP A 26 -5.03 3.67 2.13
CA ASP A 26 -5.35 3.59 0.72
C ASP A 26 -4.11 3.26 -0.13
N LYS A 27 -4.30 2.75 -1.34
CA LYS A 27 -3.20 2.57 -2.30
C LYS A 27 -2.60 3.93 -2.68
N ASP A 28 -3.42 4.98 -2.71
CA ASP A 28 -3.02 6.35 -2.98
C ASP A 28 -2.42 7.05 -1.75
N ALA A 29 -2.26 6.33 -0.64
CA ALA A 29 -1.70 6.90 0.59
C ALA A 29 -0.28 7.42 0.38
N SER A 30 -0.04 8.62 0.93
CA SER A 30 1.27 9.24 0.90
C SER A 30 2.22 8.54 1.87
N ARG A 31 3.52 8.74 1.68
CA ARG A 31 4.56 8.24 2.61
C ARG A 31 4.36 8.73 4.04
N ALA A 32 3.74 9.90 4.21
CA ALA A 32 3.39 10.44 5.53
C ALA A 32 2.25 9.63 6.17
N ASP A 33 1.22 9.30 5.40
CA ASP A 33 0.07 8.52 5.86
C ASP A 33 0.48 7.09 6.25
N ILE A 34 1.31 6.45 5.43
CA ILE A 34 1.89 5.12 5.73
C ILE A 34 2.63 5.13 7.07
N LYS A 35 3.45 6.15 7.34
CA LYS A 35 4.17 6.28 8.64
C LYS A 35 3.21 6.51 9.80
N ALA A 36 2.19 7.35 9.61
CA ALA A 36 1.20 7.65 10.64
C ALA A 36 0.38 6.40 11.01
N ALA A 37 -0.06 5.66 9.99
CA ALA A 37 -0.77 4.40 10.12
C ALA A 37 0.06 3.33 10.83
N TYR A 38 1.33 3.16 10.44
CA TYR A 38 2.25 2.23 11.12
C TYR A 38 2.37 2.56 12.61
N HIS A 39 2.55 3.84 12.99
CA HIS A 39 2.58 4.25 14.40
C HIS A 39 1.27 3.95 15.14
N LYS A 40 0.12 4.12 14.48
CA LYS A 40 -1.20 3.81 15.05
C LYS A 40 -1.35 2.31 15.30
N MET A 41 -0.97 1.48 14.34
CA MET A 41 -1.06 0.02 14.44
C MET A 41 -0.03 -0.56 15.40
N SER A 42 1.21 -0.08 15.39
CA SER A 42 2.27 -0.51 16.32
C SER A 42 1.88 -0.31 17.78
N ARG A 43 1.15 0.77 18.10
CA ARG A 43 0.61 1.01 19.45
C ARG A 43 -0.55 0.09 19.81
N LYS A 44 -1.30 -0.39 18.82
CA LYS A 44 -2.43 -1.31 18.97
C LYS A 44 -1.95 -2.75 19.17
N TYR A 45 -0.92 -3.14 18.42
CA TYR A 45 -0.26 -4.45 18.45
C TYR A 45 1.09 -4.40 19.19
N HIS A 46 1.17 -3.60 20.26
CA HIS A 46 2.42 -3.51 21.01
C HIS A 46 2.56 -4.74 21.92
N PRO A 47 3.71 -5.45 21.92
CA PRO A 47 3.89 -6.69 22.69
C PRO A 47 3.78 -6.47 24.21
N ASP A 48 4.01 -5.23 24.68
CA ASP A 48 3.80 -4.84 26.08
C ASP A 48 2.32 -4.88 26.52
N LYS A 49 1.39 -4.77 25.56
CA LYS A 49 -0.05 -4.82 25.81
C LYS A 49 -0.68 -6.17 25.47
N THR A 50 -0.11 -6.91 24.52
CA THR A 50 -0.63 -8.21 24.07
C THR A 50 0.50 -9.22 23.89
N LEU A 51 0.55 -10.22 24.78
CA LEU A 51 1.51 -11.33 24.78
C LEU A 51 1.07 -12.50 23.87
N ASP A 52 0.41 -12.18 22.75
CA ASP A 52 -0.11 -13.17 21.80
C ASP A 52 0.83 -13.33 20.61
N SER A 53 1.04 -14.57 20.17
CA SER A 53 1.86 -14.91 19.00
C SER A 53 1.36 -14.20 17.73
N THR A 54 0.06 -13.96 17.64
CA THR A 54 -0.58 -13.20 16.54
C THR A 54 -0.09 -11.74 16.48
N THR A 55 0.26 -11.15 17.62
CA THR A 55 0.78 -9.77 17.70
C THR A 55 2.14 -9.67 17.03
N GLU A 56 3.01 -10.65 17.25
CA GLU A 56 4.35 -10.71 16.68
C GLU A 56 4.29 -10.82 15.15
N GLU A 57 3.42 -11.70 14.64
CA GLU A 57 3.19 -11.85 13.19
C GLU A 57 2.67 -10.56 12.56
N ILE A 58 1.67 -9.92 13.16
CA ILE A 58 1.12 -8.64 12.65
C ILE A 58 2.18 -7.53 12.69
N MET A 59 2.95 -7.42 13.78
CA MET A 59 4.07 -6.46 13.89
C MET A 59 5.11 -6.67 12.78
N LYS A 60 5.47 -7.92 12.51
CA LYS A 60 6.41 -8.25 11.45
C LYS A 60 5.88 -7.81 10.09
N LYS A 61 4.61 -8.15 9.77
CA LYS A 61 3.99 -7.72 8.53
C LYS A 61 3.85 -6.20 8.42
N LEU A 62 3.56 -5.48 9.51
CA LEU A 62 3.51 -4.01 9.54
C LEU A 62 4.87 -3.38 9.22
N ASN A 63 5.97 -3.98 9.71
CA ASN A 63 7.32 -3.52 9.40
C ASN A 63 7.68 -3.74 7.93
N ASP A 64 7.34 -4.91 7.38
CA ASP A 64 7.57 -5.23 5.96
C ASP A 64 6.73 -4.30 5.06
N ALA A 65 5.44 -4.15 5.36
CA ALA A 65 4.53 -3.23 4.67
C ALA A 65 5.10 -1.82 4.63
N LYS A 66 5.46 -1.26 5.80
CA LYS A 66 6.07 0.06 5.88
C LYS A 66 7.35 0.14 5.03
N THR A 67 8.20 -0.88 5.05
CA THR A 67 9.50 -0.86 4.36
C THR A 67 9.32 -0.87 2.84
N VAL A 68 8.41 -1.71 2.34
CA VAL A 68 8.08 -1.80 0.91
C VAL A 68 7.38 -0.52 0.45
N LEU A 69 6.37 -0.06 1.18
CA LEU A 69 5.56 1.11 0.77
C LEU A 69 6.30 2.44 0.92
N LEU A 70 7.31 2.53 1.79
CA LEU A 70 8.14 3.74 1.94
C LEU A 70 9.26 3.84 0.90
N ASP A 71 9.62 2.74 0.27
CA ASP A 71 10.65 2.68 -0.75
C ASP A 71 9.96 2.73 -2.12
N GLU A 72 10.14 3.83 -2.84
CA GLU A 72 9.44 4.08 -4.09
C GLU A 72 9.76 3.03 -5.16
N VAL A 73 10.98 2.48 -5.12
CA VAL A 73 11.40 1.40 -6.04
C VAL A 73 10.67 0.11 -5.66
N ARG A 74 10.72 -0.27 -4.39
CA ARG A 74 10.04 -1.50 -3.92
C ARG A 74 8.53 -1.42 -4.07
N ARG A 75 7.94 -0.25 -3.83
CA ARG A 75 6.52 0.01 -4.02
C ARG A 75 6.15 -0.15 -5.49
N ALA A 76 6.93 0.41 -6.41
CA ALA A 76 6.70 0.23 -7.85
C ALA A 76 6.85 -1.23 -8.28
N GLU A 77 7.88 -1.95 -7.85
CA GLU A 77 8.04 -3.40 -8.13
C GLU A 77 6.88 -4.23 -7.55
N TYR A 78 6.39 -3.81 -6.38
CA TYR A 78 5.31 -4.48 -5.69
C TYR A 78 3.97 -4.24 -6.37
N ASP A 79 3.69 -2.99 -6.76
CA ASP A 79 2.51 -2.57 -7.51
C ASP A 79 2.52 -3.18 -8.94
N ASP A 80 3.67 -3.26 -9.62
CA ASP A 80 3.85 -3.92 -10.94
C ASP A 80 3.57 -5.43 -10.87
N ARG A 81 4.05 -6.11 -9.81
CA ARG A 81 3.73 -7.52 -9.56
C ARG A 81 2.24 -7.73 -9.25
N LEU A 82 1.59 -6.72 -8.71
CA LEU A 82 0.18 -6.72 -8.33
C LEU A 82 -0.76 -6.56 -9.53
N GLU A 83 -0.35 -5.76 -10.52
CA GLU A 83 -1.07 -5.59 -11.80
C GLU A 83 -0.83 -6.75 -12.79
N GLY A 84 -0.01 -7.73 -12.42
CA GLY A 84 0.44 -8.82 -13.29
C GLY A 84 -0.56 -9.95 -13.59
N ASP A 85 -1.81 -9.89 -13.11
CA ASP A 85 -2.81 -10.95 -13.41
C ASP A 85 -3.62 -10.67 -14.70
N ASP A 86 -3.56 -9.47 -15.30
CA ASP A 86 -4.47 -9.10 -16.42
C ASP A 86 -3.88 -8.25 -17.58
N ILE A 87 -2.57 -8.29 -17.88
CA ILE A 87 -2.05 -7.58 -19.07
C ILE A 87 -1.24 -8.44 -20.03
N VAL A 88 -1.96 -8.87 -21.09
CA VAL A 88 -1.43 -9.00 -22.45
C VAL A 88 -0.54 -7.79 -22.74
N THR A 89 0.76 -8.00 -22.72
CA THR A 89 1.73 -7.01 -23.18
C THR A 89 1.56 -6.84 -24.69
N ASP A 90 0.95 -5.74 -25.11
CA ASP A 90 1.03 -5.26 -26.49
C ASP A 90 2.48 -4.78 -26.73
N PRO A 91 3.29 -5.42 -27.60
CA PRO A 91 4.70 -5.07 -27.75
C PRO A 91 4.84 -3.93 -28.76
N LYS A 92 4.49 -2.69 -28.40
CA LYS A 92 4.85 -1.51 -29.21
C LYS A 92 5.09 -0.26 -28.37
N GLY A 93 6.32 0.27 -28.42
CA GLY A 93 6.49 1.73 -28.37
C GLY A 93 7.72 2.34 -27.73
N PHE A 94 8.81 1.61 -27.46
CA PHE A 94 10.09 2.27 -27.14
C PHE A 94 10.86 2.55 -28.44
N LEU A 95 10.78 3.77 -28.97
CA LEU A 95 11.72 4.29 -29.96
C LEU A 95 12.73 5.21 -29.24
N PRO A 96 14.03 4.84 -29.14
CA PRO A 96 15.06 5.83 -28.89
C PRO A 96 15.38 6.61 -30.18
N SER A 97 15.63 7.91 -30.00
CA SER A 97 15.86 8.99 -30.99
C SER A 97 16.61 8.62 -32.28
#